data_AF-A0A1A1Z3F6-F1
#
_entry.id   AF-A0A1A1Z3F6-F1
#
_cell.length_a   1.000
_cell.length_b   1.000
_cell.length_c   1.000
_cell.angle_alpha   90.00
_cell.angle_beta   90.00
_cell.angle_gamma   90.00
#
_symmetry.space_group_name_H-M   'P 1'
#
loop_
_entity.id
_entity.type
_entity.pdbx_description
1 polymer ?
#
loop_
_entity_poly.entity_id
_entity_poly.type
_entity_poly.pdbx_seq_one_letter_code
_entity_poly.pdbx_strand_id
1 'polypeptide(L)'
;MMQLLLRIGVQGRITRTTKKGYRDCWFLSIDRAANQIAFLTKVGVHGERGVKAKEVVEQLAGRTRRPGTDTIPVEIWNRVRSGFAQRNWTDKGFALATNTRYDGERMWTHAPGRSRLHRLSVILEDPVLHDLATNDIYWDKVVGIVHLGDRQTCVIDGAERYPVIAQGLVVR
;
A
#
# COMPACT_ATOMS: atom_id res chain seq x y z
N MET A 1 -11.49 -11.18 -11.15
CA MET A 1 -11.17 -9.81 -11.61
C MET A 1 -10.07 -9.15 -10.78
N MET A 2 -10.26 -8.92 -9.47
CA MET A 2 -9.24 -8.27 -8.62
C MET A 2 -7.88 -9.00 -8.64
N GLN A 3 -7.88 -10.33 -8.56
CA GLN A 3 -6.65 -11.13 -8.63
C GLN A 3 -5.87 -10.92 -9.95
N LEU A 4 -6.56 -10.63 -11.06
CA LEU A 4 -5.91 -10.38 -12.34
C LEU A 4 -5.24 -8.99 -12.35
N LEU A 5 -5.89 -7.99 -11.76
CA LEU A 5 -5.30 -6.66 -11.58
C LEU A 5 -4.04 -6.70 -10.72
N LEU A 6 -4.04 -7.50 -9.64
CA LEU A 6 -2.85 -7.68 -8.80
C LEU A 6 -1.66 -8.26 -9.57
N ARG A 7 -1.89 -9.17 -10.53
CA ARG A 7 -0.82 -9.73 -11.38
C ARG A 7 -0.15 -8.69 -12.28
N ILE A 8 -0.83 -7.58 -12.59
CA ILE A 8 -0.26 -6.46 -13.35
C ILE A 8 0.12 -5.29 -12.44
N GLY A 9 0.15 -5.49 -11.11
CA GLY A 9 0.51 -4.46 -10.14
C GLY A 9 -0.51 -3.32 -10.05
N VAL A 10 -1.77 -3.58 -10.38
CA VAL A 10 -2.88 -2.62 -10.21
C VAL A 10 -3.68 -3.02 -8.98
N GLN A 11 -3.67 -2.17 -7.97
CA GLN A 11 -4.50 -2.36 -6.78
C GLN A 11 -5.89 -1.76 -7.02
N GLY A 12 -6.89 -2.40 -6.44
CA GLY A 12 -8.27 -1.94 -6.50
C GLY A 12 -9.06 -2.47 -5.31
N ARG A 13 -10.23 -1.89 -5.09
CA ARG A 13 -11.13 -2.27 -3.99
C ARG A 13 -12.44 -2.78 -4.55
N ILE A 14 -12.88 -3.93 -4.03
CA ILE A 14 -14.24 -4.43 -4.26
C ILE A 14 -15.12 -3.93 -3.11
N THR A 15 -16.23 -3.28 -3.46
CA THR A 15 -17.22 -2.79 -2.49
C THR A 15 -18.59 -3.36 -2.83
N ARG A 16 -19.25 -3.96 -1.85
CA ARG A 16 -20.66 -4.36 -1.97
C ARG A 16 -21.54 -3.12 -1.78
N THR A 17 -22.46 -2.90 -2.70
CA THR A 17 -23.47 -1.84 -2.62
C THR A 17 -24.85 -2.45 -2.68
N THR A 18 -25.65 -2.11 -1.67
CA THR A 18 -27.01 -2.62 -1.49
C THR A 18 -28.01 -1.50 -1.72
N LYS A 19 -29.04 -1.74 -2.54
CA LYS A 19 -30.18 -0.84 -2.69
C LYS A 19 -31.46 -1.61 -2.37
N LYS A 20 -32.32 -1.06 -1.52
CA LYS A 20 -33.58 -1.72 -1.10
C LYS A 20 -34.42 -2.08 -2.33
N GLY A 21 -34.85 -3.34 -2.42
CA GLY A 21 -35.62 -3.87 -3.55
C GLY A 21 -34.78 -4.30 -4.76
N TYR A 22 -33.44 -4.19 -4.70
CA TYR A 22 -32.52 -4.63 -5.74
C TYR A 22 -31.58 -5.70 -5.21
N ARG A 23 -30.97 -6.46 -6.14
CA ARG A 23 -29.88 -7.38 -5.83
C ARG A 23 -28.63 -6.60 -5.43
N ASP A 24 -27.77 -7.25 -4.65
CA ASP A 24 -26.46 -6.72 -4.30
C ASP A 24 -25.62 -6.48 -5.56
N CYS A 25 -25.04 -5.30 -5.66
CA CYS A 25 -24.08 -4.96 -6.69
C CYS A 25 -22.67 -4.94 -6.09
N TRP A 26 -21.68 -5.32 -6.89
CA TRP A 26 -20.27 -5.29 -6.49
C TRP A 26 -19.52 -4.34 -7.41
N PHE A 27 -18.99 -3.26 -6.84
CA PHE A 27 -18.17 -2.30 -7.59
C PHE A 27 -16.69 -2.58 -7.38
N LEU A 28 -15.95 -2.62 -8.49
CA LEU A 28 -14.51 -2.59 -8.48
C LEU A 28 -14.05 -1.15 -8.74
N SER A 29 -13.47 -0.53 -7.73
CA SER A 29 -12.91 0.83 -7.82
C SER A 29 -11.39 0.78 -7.84
N ILE A 30 -10.78 1.40 -8.85
CA ILE A 30 -9.33 1.67 -8.91
C ILE A 30 -9.13 3.12 -8.46
N ASP A 31 -8.63 3.27 -7.24
CA ASP A 31 -8.31 4.57 -6.67
C ASP A 31 -6.84 4.93 -6.92
N ARG A 32 -6.48 6.19 -6.63
CA ARG A 32 -5.12 6.74 -6.73
C ARG A 32 -4.60 6.91 -8.15
N ALA A 33 -3.93 8.04 -8.37
CA ALA A 33 -3.32 8.37 -9.65
C ALA A 33 -2.35 7.27 -10.12
N ALA A 34 -1.51 6.72 -9.24
CA ALA A 34 -0.53 5.69 -9.63
C ALA A 34 -1.19 4.40 -10.14
N ASN A 35 -2.21 3.87 -9.45
CA ASN A 35 -2.91 2.66 -9.90
C ASN A 35 -3.77 2.93 -11.14
N GLN A 36 -4.38 4.12 -11.23
CA GLN A 36 -5.16 4.53 -12.40
C GLN A 36 -4.27 4.66 -13.65
N ILE A 37 -3.11 5.30 -13.52
CA ILE A 37 -2.11 5.36 -14.60
C ILE A 37 -1.65 3.95 -14.95
N ALA A 38 -1.26 3.13 -13.97
CA ALA A 38 -0.83 1.75 -14.23
C ALA A 38 -1.91 0.93 -14.96
N PHE A 39 -3.18 1.07 -14.60
CA PHE A 39 -4.29 0.41 -15.29
C PHE A 39 -4.42 0.91 -16.73
N LEU A 40 -4.48 2.23 -16.95
CA LEU A 40 -4.66 2.82 -18.27
C LEU A 40 -3.46 2.54 -19.19
N THR A 41 -2.25 2.41 -18.65
CA THR A 41 -1.04 2.11 -19.42
C THR A 41 -0.85 0.61 -19.67
N LYS A 42 -1.09 -0.27 -18.69
CA LYS A 42 -0.83 -1.72 -18.82
C LYS A 42 -1.98 -2.48 -19.45
N VAL A 43 -3.22 -2.14 -19.14
CA VAL A 43 -4.41 -2.77 -19.75
C VAL A 43 -4.74 -2.10 -21.06
N GLY A 44 -4.68 -0.75 -21.09
CA GLY A 44 -4.97 0.03 -22.27
C GLY A 44 -6.44 -0.07 -22.72
N VAL A 45 -6.79 0.76 -23.70
CA VAL A 45 -8.05 0.62 -24.43
C VAL A 45 -7.88 1.25 -25.81
N HIS A 46 -8.50 0.67 -26.82
CA HIS A 46 -8.40 1.14 -28.21
C HIS A 46 -9.56 2.08 -28.58
N GLY A 47 -9.40 2.81 -29.69
CA GLY A 47 -10.39 3.74 -30.23
C GLY A 47 -10.50 5.05 -29.45
N GLU A 48 -11.63 5.74 -29.56
CA GLU A 48 -11.87 7.05 -28.92
C GLU A 48 -11.65 7.02 -27.40
N ARG A 49 -11.97 5.89 -26.76
CA ARG A 49 -11.74 5.69 -25.33
C ARG A 49 -10.26 5.69 -24.97
N GLY A 50 -9.40 5.26 -25.90
CA GLY A 50 -7.94 5.28 -25.74
C GLY A 50 -7.34 6.67 -25.81
N VAL A 51 -7.92 7.55 -26.63
CA VAL A 51 -7.53 8.97 -26.67
C VAL A 51 -7.87 9.65 -25.35
N LYS A 52 -9.11 9.46 -24.86
CA LYS A 52 -9.52 9.96 -23.53
C LYS A 52 -8.69 9.37 -22.39
N ALA A 53 -8.28 8.11 -22.50
CA ALA A 53 -7.41 7.49 -21.49
C ALA A 53 -6.05 8.20 -21.38
N LYS A 54 -5.46 8.63 -22.51
CA LYS A 54 -4.20 9.40 -22.51
C LYS A 54 -4.37 10.76 -21.85
N GLU A 55 -5.45 11.48 -22.16
CA GLU A 55 -5.78 12.76 -21.51
C GLU A 55 -5.90 12.60 -19.99
N VAL A 56 -6.55 11.53 -19.53
CA VAL A 56 -6.66 11.22 -18.09
C VAL A 56 -5.29 10.94 -17.48
N VAL A 57 -4.41 10.19 -18.16
CA VAL A 57 -3.05 9.93 -17.67
C VAL A 57 -2.26 11.23 -17.49
N GLU A 58 -2.33 12.15 -18.45
CA GLU A 58 -1.66 13.46 -18.36
C GLU A 58 -2.19 14.30 -17.18
N GLN A 59 -3.52 14.35 -17.02
CA GLN A 59 -4.14 15.03 -15.88
C GLN A 59 -3.77 14.41 -14.53
N LEU A 60 -3.63 13.07 -14.48
CA LEU A 60 -3.25 12.37 -13.26
C LEU A 60 -1.77 12.54 -12.92
N ALA A 61 -0.88 12.66 -13.92
CA ALA A 61 0.55 12.88 -13.72
C ALA A 61 0.82 14.23 -13.01
N GLY A 62 0.02 15.26 -13.29
CA GLY A 62 0.14 16.57 -12.64
C GLY A 62 -0.47 16.67 -11.24
N ARG A 63 -1.15 15.65 -10.72
CA ARG A 63 -1.82 15.72 -9.41
C ARG A 63 -0.89 15.37 -8.26
N THR A 64 -0.86 16.23 -7.24
CA THR A 64 -0.18 15.96 -5.98
C THR A 64 -0.74 14.68 -5.33
N ARG A 65 0.13 13.69 -5.16
CA ARG A 65 -0.19 12.39 -4.57
C ARG A 65 -0.69 12.59 -3.15
N ARG A 66 -1.99 12.43 -2.91
CA ARG A 66 -2.47 12.23 -1.53
C ARG A 66 -1.87 10.92 -1.01
N PRO A 67 -1.14 10.93 0.11
CA PRO A 67 -0.83 9.69 0.80
C PRO A 67 -2.17 9.05 1.15
N GLY A 68 -2.31 7.75 0.93
CA GLY A 68 -3.48 7.06 1.46
C GLY A 68 -3.05 5.80 2.17
N THR A 69 -3.92 4.80 2.14
CA THR A 69 -3.93 3.64 3.04
C THR A 69 -2.75 2.68 2.88
N ASP A 70 -1.89 2.87 1.88
CA ASP A 70 -0.58 2.19 1.78
C ASP A 70 0.39 2.78 2.81
N THR A 71 0.13 2.45 4.07
CA THR A 71 0.90 2.87 5.23
C THR A 71 1.52 1.67 5.89
N ILE A 72 2.75 1.84 6.36
CA ILE A 72 3.49 0.80 7.05
C ILE A 72 3.06 0.80 8.52
N PRO A 73 2.90 -0.37 9.15
CA PRO A 73 2.42 -0.45 10.54
C PRO A 73 3.20 0.45 11.51
N VAL A 74 2.53 0.99 12.53
CA VAL A 74 3.09 1.97 13.48
C VAL A 74 4.29 1.43 14.27
N GLU A 75 4.38 0.12 14.40
CA GLU A 75 5.46 -0.60 15.06
C GLU A 75 6.82 -0.31 14.42
N ILE A 76 6.84 0.10 13.14
CA ILE A 76 8.08 0.50 12.45
C ILE A 76 8.77 1.68 13.14
N TRP A 77 8.03 2.51 13.87
CA TRP A 77 8.61 3.61 14.63
C TRP A 77 9.55 3.15 15.73
N ASN A 78 9.39 1.93 16.26
CA ASN A 78 10.34 1.38 17.22
C ASN A 78 11.73 1.22 16.58
N ARG A 79 11.79 0.70 15.35
CA ARG A 79 13.04 0.55 14.60
C ARG A 79 13.68 1.90 14.30
N VAL A 80 12.88 2.86 13.84
CA VAL A 80 13.33 4.23 13.56
C VAL A 80 13.93 4.86 14.82
N ARG A 81 13.26 4.75 15.98
CA ARG A 81 13.77 5.26 17.26
C ARG A 81 15.06 4.59 17.69
N SER A 82 15.17 3.26 17.56
CA SER A 82 16.41 2.54 17.85
C SER A 82 17.57 3.00 16.98
N GLY A 83 17.34 3.25 15.68
CA GLY A 83 18.36 3.77 14.77
C GLY A 83 18.86 5.17 15.18
N PHE A 84 17.96 6.04 15.63
CA PHE A 84 18.36 7.37 16.12
C PHE A 84 19.09 7.33 17.46
N ALA A 85 18.69 6.43 18.38
CA ALA A 85 19.36 6.26 19.66
C ALA A 85 20.83 5.84 19.46
N GLN A 86 21.11 4.96 18.50
CA GLN A 86 22.49 4.55 18.16
C GLN A 86 23.36 5.70 17.63
N ARG A 87 22.74 6.74 17.04
CA ARG A 87 23.44 7.89 16.45
C ARG A 87 23.44 9.13 17.37
N ASN A 88 22.94 9.03 18.60
CA ASN A 88 22.77 10.16 19.56
C ASN A 88 22.01 11.36 18.97
N TRP A 89 20.99 11.11 18.15
CA TRP A 89 20.22 12.18 17.51
C TRP A 89 19.09 12.72 18.40
N THR A 90 18.88 14.02 18.32
CA THR A 90 17.77 14.72 18.99
C THR A 90 16.58 14.89 18.05
N ASP A 91 15.38 15.07 18.60
CA ASP A 91 14.13 15.31 17.84
C ASP A 91 14.22 16.51 16.87
N LYS A 92 15.04 17.52 17.20
CA LYS A 92 15.33 18.64 16.29
C LYS A 92 16.17 18.21 15.09
N GLY A 93 17.15 17.34 15.31
CA GLY A 93 17.96 16.73 14.24
C GLY A 93 17.11 15.89 13.30
N PHE A 94 16.12 15.17 13.84
CA PHE A 94 15.12 14.44 13.04
C PHE A 94 14.39 15.35 12.07
N ALA A 95 13.77 16.43 12.58
CA ALA A 95 12.93 17.33 11.79
C ALA A 95 13.69 17.96 10.60
N LEU A 96 14.95 18.34 10.87
CA LEU A 96 15.86 18.91 9.90
C LEU A 96 16.22 17.89 8.82
N ALA A 97 16.61 16.68 9.23
CA ALA A 97 17.04 15.63 8.32
C ALA A 97 15.91 15.11 7.42
N THR A 98 14.70 14.96 7.96
CA THR A 98 13.55 14.42 7.20
C THR A 98 12.81 15.47 6.39
N ASN A 99 13.24 16.74 6.45
CA ASN A 99 12.56 17.90 5.89
C ASN A 99 11.05 17.86 6.19
N THR A 100 10.70 17.53 7.43
CA THR A 100 9.31 17.43 7.90
C THR A 100 9.17 18.23 9.16
N ARG A 101 8.02 18.89 9.31
CA ARG A 101 7.68 19.51 10.59
C ARG A 101 7.56 18.43 11.64
N TYR A 102 8.27 18.61 12.74
CA TYR A 102 8.13 17.75 13.92
C TYR A 102 6.81 18.11 14.60
N ASP A 103 5.81 17.25 14.45
CA ASP A 103 4.49 17.39 15.08
C ASP A 103 4.46 16.79 16.51
N GLY A 104 5.62 16.60 17.14
CA GLY A 104 5.73 16.02 18.47
C GLY A 104 5.34 14.54 18.53
N GLU A 105 4.81 14.12 19.68
CA GLU A 105 4.45 12.72 19.95
C GLU A 105 3.40 12.16 18.99
N ARG A 106 2.51 13.02 18.45
CA ARG A 106 1.49 12.65 17.46
C ARG A 106 2.08 12.09 16.15
N MET A 107 3.35 12.39 15.87
CA MET A 107 4.03 11.83 14.71
C MET A 107 4.18 10.31 14.81
N TRP A 108 4.37 9.79 16.02
CA TRP A 108 4.61 8.36 16.27
C TRP A 108 3.32 7.54 16.38
N THR A 109 2.16 8.19 16.50
CA THR A 109 0.86 7.51 16.65
C THR A 109 0.26 7.10 15.31
N HIS A 110 0.77 7.63 14.19
CA HIS A 110 0.24 7.38 12.86
C HIS A 110 1.19 6.55 12.01
N ALA A 111 0.61 5.62 11.26
CA ALA A 111 1.34 4.76 10.34
C ALA A 111 2.02 5.59 9.23
N PRO A 112 3.36 5.51 9.06
CA PRO A 112 4.04 6.29 8.05
C PRO A 112 3.72 5.79 6.63
N GLY A 113 3.55 6.73 5.71
CA GLY A 113 3.54 6.40 4.28
C GLY A 113 4.95 6.08 3.76
N ARG A 114 5.01 5.31 2.67
CA ARG A 114 6.27 4.84 2.06
C ARG A 114 7.27 5.94 1.72
N SER A 115 6.82 7.05 1.14
CA SER A 115 7.74 8.15 0.78
C SER A 115 8.44 8.76 2.00
N ARG A 116 7.77 8.78 3.16
CA ARG A 116 8.38 9.22 4.42
C ARG A 116 9.37 8.19 4.92
N LEU A 117 9.01 6.90 4.89
CA LEU A 117 9.89 5.83 5.31
C LEU A 117 11.15 5.73 4.44
N HIS A 118 11.04 5.94 3.13
CA HIS A 118 12.18 5.97 2.22
C HIS A 118 13.17 7.11 2.54
N ARG A 119 12.69 8.29 2.94
CA ARG A 119 13.58 9.37 3.38
C ARG A 119 14.32 8.97 4.66
N LEU A 120 13.60 8.36 5.60
CA LEU A 120 14.18 7.86 6.84
C LEU A 120 15.22 6.77 6.61
N SER A 121 15.00 5.88 5.63
CA SER A 121 15.96 4.82 5.31
C SER A 121 17.29 5.38 4.79
N VAL A 122 17.24 6.44 3.98
CA VAL A 122 18.45 7.11 3.49
C VAL A 122 19.20 7.79 4.64
N ILE A 123 18.47 8.44 5.54
CA ILE A 123 19.07 9.15 6.68
C ILE A 123 19.70 8.20 7.70
N LEU A 124 19.01 7.10 8.01
CA LEU A 124 19.46 6.08 8.97
C LEU A 124 20.37 5.03 8.34
N GLU A 125 20.53 5.06 7.01
CA GLU A 125 21.21 4.03 6.20
C GLU A 125 20.72 2.62 6.55
N ASP A 126 19.41 2.51 6.77
CA ASP A 126 18.78 1.27 7.21
C ASP A 126 18.18 0.51 6.01
N PRO A 127 18.78 -0.62 5.59
CA PRO A 127 18.31 -1.37 4.43
C PRO A 127 16.90 -1.93 4.63
N VAL A 128 16.51 -2.27 5.86
CA VAL A 128 15.16 -2.80 6.13
C VAL A 128 14.10 -1.73 5.94
N LEU A 129 14.38 -0.48 6.35
CA LEU A 129 13.47 0.63 6.10
C LEU A 129 13.37 0.95 4.61
N HIS A 130 14.47 0.79 3.88
CA HIS A 130 14.50 0.99 2.44
C HIS A 130 13.62 -0.05 1.74
N ASP A 131 13.84 -1.33 2.03
CA ASP A 131 13.08 -2.44 1.43
C ASP A 131 11.58 -2.32 1.72
N LEU A 132 11.20 -1.99 2.95
CA LEU A 132 9.79 -1.79 3.31
C LEU A 132 9.15 -0.61 2.57
N ALA A 133 9.93 0.42 2.23
CA ALA A 133 9.42 1.57 1.50
C ALA A 133 9.28 1.31 -0.01
N THR A 134 10.15 0.46 -0.59
CA THR A 134 10.25 0.25 -2.04
C THR A 134 9.58 -1.03 -2.55
N ASN A 135 9.41 -2.06 -1.73
CA ASN A 135 8.84 -3.36 -2.13
C ASN A 135 7.37 -3.25 -2.59
N ASP A 136 6.94 -4.02 -3.59
CA ASP A 136 5.58 -4.04 -4.12
C ASP A 136 4.47 -4.62 -3.19
N ILE A 137 4.81 -5.08 -1.98
CA ILE A 137 3.84 -5.63 -1.01
C ILE A 137 2.97 -4.52 -0.39
N TYR A 138 1.65 -4.63 -0.55
CA TYR A 138 0.69 -3.71 0.05
C TYR A 138 0.33 -4.14 1.48
N TRP A 139 0.40 -3.20 2.42
CA TRP A 139 -0.07 -3.40 3.80
C TRP A 139 -1.54 -3.03 3.91
N ASP A 140 -2.37 -3.99 4.30
CA ASP A 140 -3.79 -3.77 4.56
C ASP A 140 -4.14 -4.02 6.03
N LYS A 141 -5.17 -3.33 6.51
CA LYS A 141 -5.64 -3.47 7.89
C LYS A 141 -6.64 -4.63 7.99
N VAL A 142 -6.41 -5.55 8.91
CA VAL A 142 -7.42 -6.56 9.29
C VAL A 142 -8.61 -5.85 9.93
N VAL A 143 -9.78 -5.97 9.31
CA VAL A 143 -11.03 -5.34 9.78
C VAL A 143 -11.91 -6.26 10.63
N GLY A 144 -11.66 -7.57 10.59
CA GLY A 144 -12.42 -8.56 11.36
C GLY A 144 -11.88 -9.97 11.16
N ILE A 145 -12.11 -10.81 12.16
CA ILE A 145 -11.79 -12.23 12.15
C ILE A 145 -13.09 -12.95 12.53
N VAL A 146 -13.53 -13.88 11.68
CA VAL A 146 -14.80 -14.59 11.85
C VAL A 146 -14.54 -16.09 11.77
N HIS A 147 -15.09 -16.84 12.72
CA HIS A 147 -15.03 -18.30 12.72
C HIS A 147 -15.99 -18.87 11.68
N LEU A 148 -15.50 -19.70 10.76
CA LEU A 148 -16.28 -20.28 9.65
C LEU A 148 -16.71 -21.74 9.84
N GLY A 149 -16.44 -22.31 11.02
CA GLY A 149 -16.69 -23.73 11.32
C GLY A 149 -15.66 -24.66 10.67
N ASP A 150 -15.91 -25.96 10.78
CA ASP A 150 -15.07 -26.98 10.15
C ASP A 150 -15.19 -26.90 8.62
N ARG A 151 -14.03 -26.84 7.96
CA ARG A 151 -13.93 -26.74 6.50
C ARG A 151 -12.85 -27.69 6.01
N GLN A 152 -13.06 -28.23 4.81
CA GLN A 152 -12.01 -28.96 4.13
C GLN A 152 -10.85 -28.00 3.81
N THR A 153 -9.65 -28.37 4.21
CA THR A 153 -8.42 -27.60 3.98
C THR A 153 -7.58 -28.28 2.90
N CYS A 154 -6.76 -27.48 2.23
CA CYS A 154 -5.71 -27.97 1.35
C CYS A 154 -4.38 -27.38 1.80
N VAL A 155 -3.31 -28.17 1.65
CA VAL A 155 -1.94 -27.75 1.93
C VAL A 155 -1.22 -27.64 0.59
N ILE A 156 -0.38 -26.62 0.46
CA ILE A 156 0.48 -26.43 -0.72
C ILE A 156 1.90 -26.81 -0.29
N ASP A 157 2.40 -27.90 -0.85
CA ASP A 157 3.77 -28.35 -0.58
C ASP A 157 4.78 -27.28 -1.03
N GLY A 158 5.75 -26.98 -0.15
CA GLY A 158 6.79 -25.98 -0.40
C GLY A 158 6.48 -24.56 0.11
N ALA A 159 5.31 -24.31 0.68
CA ALA A 159 4.98 -23.02 1.33
C ALA A 159 5.92 -22.67 2.49
N GLU A 160 6.58 -23.66 3.11
CA GLU A 160 7.60 -23.45 4.14
C GLU A 160 8.86 -22.75 3.61
N ARG A 161 9.16 -22.97 2.32
CA ARG A 161 10.40 -22.54 1.68
C ARG A 161 10.22 -21.23 0.91
N TYR A 162 9.03 -20.99 0.36
CA TYR A 162 8.70 -19.79 -0.40
C TYR A 162 7.32 -19.24 -0.04
N PRO A 163 7.16 -17.90 0.07
CA PRO A 163 5.84 -17.31 0.29
C PRO A 163 4.88 -17.63 -0.85
N VAL A 164 3.66 -18.04 -0.51
CA VAL A 164 2.59 -18.37 -1.45
C VAL A 164 1.53 -17.26 -1.44
N ILE A 165 0.97 -16.94 -2.60
CA ILE A 165 -0.12 -15.96 -2.69
C ILE A 165 -1.46 -16.70 -2.74
N ALA A 166 -2.27 -16.56 -1.70
CA ALA A 166 -3.62 -17.10 -1.62
C ALA A 166 -4.63 -15.95 -1.53
N GLN A 167 -5.60 -15.91 -2.45
CA GLN A 167 -6.63 -14.87 -2.48
C GLN A 167 -6.11 -13.41 -2.55
N GLY A 168 -4.87 -13.21 -3.02
CA GLY A 168 -4.22 -11.89 -3.06
C GLY A 168 -3.48 -11.51 -1.79
N LEU A 169 -3.37 -12.43 -0.83
CA LEU A 169 -2.61 -12.29 0.41
C LEU A 169 -1.36 -13.15 0.36
N VAL A 170 -0.26 -12.67 0.95
CA VAL A 170 0.95 -13.47 1.16
C VAL A 170 0.72 -14.36 2.37
N VAL A 171 0.87 -15.67 2.17
CA VAL A 171 0.73 -16.70 3.19
C VAL A 171 2.06 -17.45 3.29
N ARG A 172 2.44 -17.78 4.52
CA ARG A 172 3.62 -18.57 4.87
C ARG A 172 3.26 -19.59 5.93
#